data_AF-A0A0S8GJD0-F1
#
_entry.id   AF-A0A0S8GJD0-F1
#
_cell.length_a   1.000
_cell.length_b   1.000
_cell.length_c   1.000
_cell.angle_alpha   90.00
_cell.angle_beta   90.00
_cell.angle_gamma   90.00
#
_symmetry.space_group_name_H-M   'P 1'
#
loop_
_entity.id
_entity.type
_entity.pdbx_description
1 polymer ?
#
loop_
_entity_poly.entity_id
_entity_poly.type
_entity_poly.pdbx_seq_one_letter_code
_entity_poly.pdbx_strand_id
1 'polypeptide(L)'
;MFIDVRSNMEYLFVGHPTGAIHIPWIDEPDWQVNPQFVKQVRQAMLGGAGGAAPVVLICRSGVRSLDAGKTLIAAGVREVYNVSEGFEGHLDDHHHRSTVDGWRFHGLPWEQC
;
A
#
# COMPACT_ATOMS: atom_id res chain seq x y z
N MET A 1 -7.55 7.44 -5.24
CA MET A 1 -7.26 7.19 -3.82
C MET A 1 -6.00 6.35 -3.72
N PHE A 2 -5.01 6.78 -2.96
CA PHE A 2 -3.75 6.06 -2.80
C PHE A 2 -3.67 5.47 -1.39
N ILE A 3 -3.51 4.14 -1.29
CA ILE A 3 -3.54 3.42 -0.03
C ILE A 3 -2.20 2.70 0.19
N ASP A 4 -1.59 2.97 1.33
CA ASP A 4 -0.49 2.18 1.85
C ASP A 4 -1.04 1.02 2.67
N VAL A 5 -0.73 -0.20 2.24
CA VAL A 5 -1.22 -1.44 2.86
C VAL A 5 -0.19 -2.15 3.74
N ARG A 6 0.96 -1.50 3.99
CA ARG A 6 2.00 -2.02 4.89
C ARG A 6 1.53 -2.00 6.34
N SER A 7 2.29 -2.68 7.20
CA SER A 7 2.02 -2.66 8.65
C SER A 7 2.13 -1.25 9.21
N ASN A 8 1.55 -1.03 10.39
CA ASN A 8 1.67 0.24 11.08
C ASN A 8 3.14 0.60 11.38
N MET A 9 3.95 -0.38 11.79
CA MET A 9 5.39 -0.17 12.00
C MET A 9 6.11 0.29 10.72
N GLU A 10 5.83 -0.35 9.58
CA GLU A 10 6.43 0.05 8.30
C GLU A 10 6.02 1.47 7.90
N TYR A 11 4.74 1.82 8.04
CA TYR A 11 4.22 3.13 7.68
C TYR A 11 4.84 4.27 8.50
N LEU A 12 4.96 4.07 9.81
CA LEU A 12 5.49 5.06 10.75
C LEU A 12 7.02 5.15 10.70
N PHE A 13 7.72 4.03 10.85
CA PHE A 13 9.17 4.06 11.07
C PHE A 13 10.00 4.08 9.79
N VAL A 14 9.46 3.63 8.65
CA VAL A 14 10.17 3.68 7.36
C VAL A 14 9.79 4.93 6.55
N GLY A 15 8.66 5.56 6.88
CA GLY A 15 8.01 6.60 6.09
C GLY A 15 7.08 6.00 5.04
N HIS A 16 6.36 6.86 4.32
CA HIS A 16 5.28 6.49 3.38
C HIS A 16 5.11 7.54 2.27
N PRO A 17 4.47 7.20 1.13
CA PRO A 17 4.19 8.19 0.09
C PRO A 17 3.32 9.33 0.60
N THR A 18 3.66 10.57 0.23
CA THR A 18 2.92 11.76 0.69
C THR A 18 1.45 11.68 0.33
N GLY A 19 0.57 11.89 1.31
CA GLY A 19 -0.88 11.86 1.12
C GLY A 19 -1.49 10.46 0.92
N ALA A 20 -0.73 9.39 1.14
CA ALA A 20 -1.27 8.03 1.18
C ALA A 20 -2.18 7.85 2.41
N ILE A 21 -3.29 7.13 2.22
CA ILE A 21 -4.15 6.68 3.33
C ILE A 21 -3.62 5.35 3.84
N HIS A 22 -3.41 5.22 5.13
CA HIS A 22 -2.93 3.98 5.72
C HIS A 22 -4.10 3.03 6.03
N ILE A 23 -4.11 1.86 5.38
CA ILE A 23 -5.06 0.77 5.67
C ILE A 23 -4.28 -0.56 5.56
N PRO A 24 -3.78 -1.11 6.67
CA PRO A 24 -2.98 -2.33 6.66
C PRO A 24 -3.71 -3.53 6.04
N TRP A 25 -3.02 -4.25 5.15
CA TRP A 25 -3.48 -5.54 4.65
C TRP A 25 -3.20 -6.68 5.65
N ILE A 26 -2.00 -6.66 6.23
CA ILE A 26 -1.55 -7.58 7.28
C ILE A 26 -0.84 -6.71 8.31
N ASP A 27 -1.15 -6.92 9.58
CA ASP A 27 -0.54 -6.16 10.66
C ASP A 27 -0.36 -7.01 11.92
N GLU A 28 0.41 -6.49 12.86
CA GLU A 28 0.56 -7.04 14.21
C GLU A 28 -0.76 -7.01 15.00
N PRO A 29 -0.88 -7.82 16.08
CA PRO A 29 0.08 -8.83 16.55
C PRO A 29 0.01 -10.16 15.80
N ASP A 30 -1.11 -10.42 15.12
CA ASP A 30 -1.42 -11.75 14.60
C ASP A 30 -0.78 -12.06 13.24
N TRP A 31 -0.33 -11.02 12.51
CA TRP A 31 0.23 -11.14 11.16
C TRP A 31 -0.71 -11.88 10.19
N GLN A 32 -2.01 -11.73 10.42
CA GLN A 32 -3.06 -12.27 9.57
C GLN A 32 -3.64 -11.19 8.66
N VAL A 33 -4.27 -11.63 7.57
CA VAL A 33 -5.00 -10.72 6.68
C VAL A 33 -6.10 -10.03 7.47
N ASN A 34 -6.13 -8.70 7.38
CA ASN A 34 -7.12 -7.86 8.02
C ASN A 34 -8.53 -8.17 7.46
N PRO A 35 -9.43 -8.78 8.24
CA PRO A 35 -10.77 -9.15 7.77
C PRO A 35 -11.65 -7.94 7.48
N GLN A 36 -11.29 -6.75 7.98
CA GLN A 36 -12.00 -5.50 7.77
C GLN A 36 -11.46 -4.70 6.58
N PHE A 37 -10.42 -5.17 5.89
CA PHE A 37 -9.71 -4.42 4.85
C PHE A 37 -10.67 -3.86 3.79
N VAL A 38 -11.50 -4.71 3.16
CA VAL A 38 -12.46 -4.28 2.13
C VAL A 38 -13.43 -3.21 2.65
N LYS A 39 -13.90 -3.37 3.90
CA LYS A 39 -14.82 -2.41 4.53
C LYS A 39 -14.14 -1.06 4.75
N GLN A 40 -12.92 -1.05 5.28
CA GLN A 40 -12.14 0.17 5.51
C GLN A 40 -11.84 0.91 4.21
N VAL A 41 -11.43 0.18 3.16
CA VAL A 41 -11.22 0.76 1.83
C VAL A 41 -12.51 1.40 1.30
N ARG A 42 -13.65 0.73 1.41
CA ARG A 42 -14.95 1.28 1.00
C ARG A 42 -15.35 2.52 1.81
N GLN A 43 -15.08 2.53 3.12
CA GLN A 43 -15.31 3.70 3.96
C GLN A 43 -14.45 4.89 3.53
N ALA A 44 -13.16 4.66 3.23
CA ALA A 44 -12.27 5.69 2.70
C ALA A 44 -12.74 6.22 1.33
N MET A 45 -13.26 5.35 0.46
CA MET A 45 -13.86 5.76 -0.83
C MET A 45 -15.06 6.68 -0.66
N LEU A 46 -15.86 6.50 0.40
CA LEU A 46 -17.03 7.34 0.69
C LEU A 46 -16.65 8.70 1.29
N GLY A 47 -15.55 8.76 2.04
CA GLY A 47 -15.03 9.99 2.65
C GLY A 47 -14.18 10.86 1.72
N GLY A 48 -13.78 10.34 0.55
CA GLY A 48 -13.02 11.05 -0.47
C GLY A 48 -13.87 11.95 -1.37
N ALA A 49 -13.20 12.80 -2.16
CA ALA A 49 -13.84 13.67 -3.15
C ALA A 49 -14.54 12.86 -4.26
N GLY A 50 -15.81 12.52 -4.05
CA GLY A 50 -16.72 12.00 -5.07
C GLY A 50 -16.45 10.55 -5.51
N GLY A 51 -17.51 9.75 -5.59
CA GLY A 51 -17.43 8.33 -5.94
C GLY A 51 -16.70 8.03 -7.25
N ALA A 52 -16.20 6.79 -7.34
CA ALA A 52 -15.50 6.18 -8.48
C ALA A 52 -14.05 6.64 -8.73
N ALA A 53 -13.31 7.14 -7.73
CA ALA A 53 -11.87 7.31 -7.87
C ALA A 53 -11.14 5.94 -7.93
N PRO A 54 -10.17 5.74 -8.84
CA PRO A 54 -9.29 4.59 -8.84
C PRO A 54 -8.61 4.36 -7.49
N VAL A 55 -8.46 3.09 -7.10
CA VAL A 55 -7.72 2.67 -5.91
C VAL A 55 -6.33 2.24 -6.33
N VAL A 56 -5.30 2.95 -5.88
CA VAL A 56 -3.90 2.57 -6.06
C VAL A 56 -3.39 2.02 -4.73
N LEU A 57 -2.78 0.85 -4.75
CA LEU A 57 -2.24 0.17 -3.58
C LEU A 57 -0.72 0.10 -3.65
N ILE A 58 -0.06 0.37 -2.53
CA ILE A 58 1.38 0.20 -2.37
C ILE A 58 1.68 -0.63 -1.12
N CYS A 59 2.64 -1.55 -1.24
CA CYS A 59 3.27 -2.21 -0.09
C CYS A 59 4.79 -2.01 -0.15
N ARG A 60 5.58 -2.80 0.57
CA ARG A 60 7.05 -2.68 0.54
C ARG A 60 7.68 -2.96 -0.84
N SER A 61 7.21 -3.98 -1.54
CA SER A 61 7.82 -4.49 -2.79
C SER A 61 6.78 -5.00 -3.82
N GLY A 62 5.56 -4.47 -3.79
CA GLY A 62 4.47 -4.82 -4.70
C GLY A 62 3.75 -6.16 -4.48
N VAL A 63 4.27 -7.07 -3.66
CA VAL A 63 3.68 -8.42 -3.46
C VAL A 63 2.39 -8.38 -2.65
N ARG A 64 2.42 -7.85 -1.42
CA ARG A 64 1.22 -7.78 -0.55
C ARG A 64 0.09 -6.92 -1.14
N SER A 65 0.43 -5.83 -1.82
CA SER A 65 -0.54 -4.94 -2.47
C SER A 65 -1.20 -5.59 -3.68
N LEU A 66 -0.53 -6.54 -4.36
CA LEU A 66 -1.15 -7.35 -5.41
C LEU A 66 -2.28 -8.23 -4.84
N ASP A 67 -2.05 -8.91 -3.72
CA ASP A 67 -3.06 -9.79 -3.11
C ASP A 67 -4.21 -9.01 -2.46
N ALA A 68 -3.90 -7.88 -1.81
CA ALA A 68 -4.90 -6.92 -1.36
C ALA A 68 -5.77 -6.42 -2.54
N GLY A 69 -5.14 -6.13 -3.68
CA GLY A 69 -5.82 -5.68 -4.89
C GLY A 69 -6.77 -6.73 -5.47
N LYS A 70 -6.32 -7.99 -5.57
CA LYS A 70 -7.19 -9.11 -5.98
C LYS A 70 -8.42 -9.24 -5.08
N THR A 71 -8.24 -9.05 -3.77
CA THR A 71 -9.34 -9.10 -2.79
C THR A 71 -10.36 -7.98 -3.02
N LEU A 72 -9.90 -6.76 -3.31
CA LEU A 72 -10.80 -5.65 -3.66
C LEU A 72 -11.56 -5.91 -4.96
N ILE A 73 -10.87 -6.43 -5.99
CA ILE A 73 -11.49 -6.79 -7.27
C ILE A 73 -12.57 -7.86 -7.06
N ALA A 74 -12.27 -8.91 -6.28
CA ALA A 74 -13.23 -9.96 -5.93
C ALA A 74 -14.44 -9.41 -5.16
N ALA A 75 -14.23 -8.35 -4.38
CA ALA A 75 -15.29 -7.63 -3.67
C ALA A 75 -16.03 -6.58 -4.54
N GLY A 76 -15.76 -6.50 -5.84
CA GLY A 76 -16.46 -5.64 -6.80
C GLY A 76 -15.89 -4.22 -6.95
N VAL A 77 -14.70 -3.94 -6.43
CA VAL A 77 -14.00 -2.67 -6.73
C VAL A 77 -13.37 -2.78 -8.11
N ARG A 78 -13.73 -1.88 -9.03
CA ARG A 78 -13.44 -2.05 -10.47
C ARG A 78 -12.05 -1.56 -10.87
N GLU A 79 -11.65 -0.41 -10.35
CA GLU A 79 -10.40 0.25 -10.72
C GLU A 79 -9.39 0.11 -9.59
N VAL A 80 -8.61 -0.97 -9.63
CA VAL A 80 -7.60 -1.29 -8.63
C VAL A 80 -6.25 -1.48 -9.30
N TYR A 81 -5.26 -0.71 -8.84
CA TYR A 81 -3.91 -0.69 -9.39
C TYR A 81 -2.90 -1.04 -8.29
N ASN A 82 -1.85 -1.76 -8.67
CA ASN A 82 -0.74 -2.13 -7.79
C ASN A 82 0.52 -1.36 -8.20
N VAL A 83 1.19 -0.73 -7.24
CA VAL A 83 2.55 -0.22 -7.44
C VAL A 83 3.51 -1.42 -7.40
N SER A 84 3.94 -1.87 -8.57
CA SER A 84 4.66 -3.15 -8.77
C SER A 84 5.97 -3.24 -8.01
N GLU A 85 6.71 -2.14 -7.87
CA GLU A 85 8.00 -2.12 -7.16
C GLU A 85 7.83 -1.80 -5.66
N GLY A 86 6.63 -1.41 -5.23
CA GLY A 86 6.37 -1.01 -3.85
C GLY A 86 7.13 0.25 -3.41
N PHE A 87 7.17 0.47 -2.10
CA PHE A 87 7.78 1.64 -1.48
C PHE A 87 9.31 1.55 -1.42
N GLU A 88 9.81 0.41 -0.95
CA GLU A 88 11.24 0.21 -0.74
C GLU A 88 11.92 -0.61 -1.83
N GLY A 89 11.17 -1.27 -2.73
CA GLY A 89 11.76 -2.07 -3.79
C GLY A 89 12.17 -3.48 -3.36
N HIS A 90 12.78 -4.21 -4.27
CA HIS A 90 13.46 -5.48 -4.06
C HIS A 90 14.77 -5.30 -3.28
N LEU A 91 15.35 -6.42 -2.86
CA LEU A 91 16.69 -6.43 -2.28
C LEU A 91 17.72 -6.45 -3.41
N ASP A 92 18.80 -5.70 -3.26
CA ASP A 92 19.99 -5.87 -4.10
C ASP A 92 20.85 -7.07 -3.66
N ASP A 93 21.96 -7.29 -4.36
CA ASP A 93 22.92 -8.38 -4.09
C ASP A 93 23.56 -8.30 -2.69
N HIS A 94 23.48 -7.13 -2.05
CA HIS A 94 23.96 -6.87 -0.69
C HIS A 94 22.85 -6.87 0.36
N HIS A 95 21.63 -7.26 -0.01
CA HIS A 95 20.46 -7.28 0.86
C HIS A 95 20.03 -5.90 1.38
N HIS A 96 20.27 -4.85 0.59
CA HIS A 96 19.73 -3.52 0.85
C HIS A 96 18.51 -3.23 -0.02
N ARG A 97 17.60 -2.41 0.50
CA ARG A 97 16.42 -1.93 -0.23
C ARG A 97 16.63 -0.50 -0.69
N SER A 98 15.81 -0.08 -1.65
CA SER A 98 15.78 1.27 -2.23
C SER A 98 17.07 1.64 -2.97
N THR A 99 17.75 0.62 -3.48
CA THR A 99 19.02 0.74 -4.22
C THR A 99 18.90 0.37 -5.69
N VAL A 100 17.89 -0.43 -6.06
CA VAL A 100 17.68 -0.91 -7.44
C VAL A 100 16.34 -0.49 -8.03
N ASP A 101 15.30 -0.36 -7.21
CA ASP A 101 13.94 -0.02 -7.61
C ASP A 101 13.08 0.45 -6.42
N GLY A 102 11.81 0.77 -6.68
CA GLY A 102 10.84 1.19 -5.67
C GLY A 102 10.65 2.70 -5.56
N TRP A 103 9.56 3.10 -4.91
CA TRP A 103 9.14 4.50 -4.78
C TRP A 103 10.26 5.43 -4.29
N ARG A 104 11.00 5.01 -3.26
CA ARG A 104 12.12 5.80 -2.72
C ARG A 104 13.31 5.88 -3.68
N PHE A 105 13.63 4.78 -4.36
CA PHE A 105 14.73 4.76 -5.33
C PHE A 105 14.49 5.74 -6.48
N HIS A 106 13.25 5.81 -6.97
CA HIS A 106 12.85 6.74 -8.04
C HIS A 106 12.72 8.21 -7.58
N GLY A 107 13.00 8.51 -6.32
CA GLY A 107 12.94 9.88 -5.78
C GLY A 107 11.53 10.47 -5.74
N LEU A 108 10.49 9.63 -5.71
CA LEU A 108 9.10 10.08 -5.65
C LEU A 108 8.77 10.66 -4.25
N PRO A 109 7.81 11.61 -4.14
CA PRO A 109 7.51 12.27 -2.86
C PRO A 109 7.08 11.29 -1.76
N TRP A 110 7.71 11.41 -0.59
CA TRP A 110 7.40 10.62 0.61
C TRP A 110 7.74 11.41 1.87
N GLU A 111 7.15 11.02 2.99
CA GLU A 111 7.36 11.65 4.29
C GLU A 111 7.54 10.62 5.41
N GLN A 112 8.16 11.06 6.50
CA GLN A 112 8.41 10.28 7.70
C GLN A 112 8.11 11.18 8.90
N CYS A 113 7.15 10.78 9.73
CA CYS A 113 6.63 11.58 10.83
C CYS A 113 7.11 11.04 12.18
#